data_AF-A0AAP1WE58-F1
#
_entry.id   AF-A0AAP1WE58-F1
#
_cell.length_a   1.000
_cell.length_b   1.000
_cell.length_c   1.000
_cell.angle_alpha   90.00
_cell.angle_beta   90.00
_cell.angle_gamma   90.00
#
_symmetry.space_group_name_H-M   'P 1'
#
loop_
_entity.id
_entity.type
_entity.pdbx_description
1 polymer ?
#
loop_
_entity_poly.entity_id
_entity_poly.type
_entity_poly.pdbx_seq_one_letter_code
_entity_poly.pdbx_strand_id
1 'polypeptide(L)'
;LAQDDETRVIVLISKPPSPIVARTILERAEACGKPVVVNFLGANPHDLARPNITAATTLASAADIAVALLNAQPLPAVETDVPCDDLTMLQNACQRLPAHRQAIRGVFAGGTFCYEAQLICQQKGFSAASNTPVAGNRALANIWQSEDHTLIDMGDDDFTRGKPHPMIDPTLRNQRLLNELNDSHTAVVLFDLVLGYGASTTPASELLDQLSHIDMNNAPLLIAHVCGTEADPQIRSQQISALQNAGVIIASSNAQAALWASTVAQTQLQKKGLNA
;
A
#
# COMPACT_ATOMS: atom_id res chain seq x y z
N LEU A 1 -16.00 23.62 -0.61
CA LEU A 1 -15.24 23.29 0.61
C LEU A 1 -15.08 24.50 1.53
N ALA A 2 -14.29 25.52 1.16
CA ALA A 2 -14.08 26.68 2.04
C ALA A 2 -15.39 27.43 2.38
N GLN A 3 -16.22 27.72 1.37
CA GLN A 3 -17.50 28.42 1.50
C GLN A 3 -18.69 27.50 1.84
N ASP A 4 -18.46 26.21 2.09
CA ASP A 4 -19.52 25.24 2.36
C ASP A 4 -19.59 24.93 3.85
N ASP A 5 -20.62 25.38 4.54
CA ASP A 5 -20.74 25.28 6.01
C ASP A 5 -20.80 23.84 6.52
N GLU A 6 -21.25 22.88 5.71
CA GLU A 6 -21.26 21.46 6.05
C GLU A 6 -19.85 20.83 6.03
N THR A 7 -18.92 21.41 5.27
CA THR A 7 -17.51 20.99 5.29
C THR A 7 -16.84 21.48 6.58
N ARG A 8 -16.59 20.56 7.52
CA ARG A 8 -15.92 20.88 8.80
C ARG A 8 -14.42 20.61 8.83
N VAL A 9 -13.95 19.64 8.04
CA VAL A 9 -12.52 19.27 7.92
C VAL A 9 -12.24 19.00 6.44
N ILE A 10 -11.07 19.40 5.96
CA ILE A 10 -10.63 19.16 4.57
C ILE A 10 -9.42 18.23 4.60
N VAL A 11 -9.38 17.23 3.72
CA VAL A 11 -8.21 16.37 3.53
C VAL A 11 -7.67 16.57 2.12
N LEU A 12 -6.37 16.88 2.01
CA LEU A 12 -5.66 17.03 0.74
C LEU A 12 -4.66 15.88 0.62
N ILE A 13 -4.85 15.01 -0.38
CA ILE A 13 -4.00 13.84 -0.63
C ILE A 13 -3.42 13.96 -2.03
N SER A 14 -2.10 13.84 -2.15
CA SER A 14 -1.46 13.68 -3.45
C SER A 14 -0.07 13.05 -3.33
N LYS A 15 0.45 12.55 -4.45
CA LYS A 15 1.90 12.45 -4.66
C LYS A 15 2.52 13.86 -4.49
N PRO A 16 3.79 13.99 -4.10
CA PRO A 16 4.35 15.29 -3.74
C PRO A 16 4.34 16.23 -4.94
N PRO A 17 3.65 17.39 -4.86
CA PRO A 17 3.58 18.34 -5.95
C PRO A 17 4.91 19.11 -6.09
N SER A 18 5.06 19.87 -7.18
CA SER A 18 6.21 20.77 -7.30
C SER A 18 6.22 21.79 -6.14
N PRO A 19 7.40 22.28 -5.69
CA PRO A 19 7.47 23.20 -4.54
C PRO A 19 6.60 24.46 -4.69
N ILE A 20 6.47 24.97 -5.93
CA ILE A 20 5.63 26.13 -6.22
C ILE A 20 4.15 25.79 -6.00
N VAL A 21 3.70 24.65 -6.55
CA VAL A 21 2.31 24.18 -6.42
C VAL A 21 1.99 23.83 -4.96
N ALA A 22 2.91 23.14 -4.27
CA ALA A 22 2.79 22.81 -2.84
C ALA A 22 2.51 24.06 -2.01
N ARG A 23 3.35 25.09 -2.16
CA ARG A 23 3.20 26.38 -1.46
C ARG A 23 1.87 27.04 -1.76
N THR A 24 1.47 27.13 -3.04
CA THR A 24 0.18 27.72 -3.41
C THR A 24 -1.01 26.97 -2.81
N ILE A 25 -0.96 25.64 -2.75
CA ILE A 25 -2.00 24.82 -2.11
C ILE A 25 -2.03 25.10 -0.60
N LEU A 26 -0.87 25.10 0.07
CA LEU A 26 -0.77 25.35 1.51
C LEU A 26 -1.25 26.76 1.89
N GLU A 27 -0.89 27.79 1.13
CA GLU A 27 -1.38 29.17 1.34
C GLU A 27 -2.91 29.26 1.23
N ARG A 28 -3.51 28.55 0.27
CA ARG A 28 -4.97 28.50 0.13
C ARG A 28 -5.64 27.68 1.23
N ALA A 29 -5.04 26.58 1.65
CA ALA A 29 -5.51 25.77 2.77
C ALA A 29 -5.46 26.56 4.08
N GLU A 30 -4.41 27.36 4.28
CA GLU A 30 -4.27 28.24 5.44
C GLU A 30 -5.34 29.33 5.43
N ALA A 31 -5.52 30.02 4.29
CA ALA A 31 -6.49 31.09 4.14
C ALA A 31 -7.96 30.64 4.25
N CYS A 32 -8.26 29.34 4.13
CA CYS A 32 -9.64 28.85 4.21
C CYS A 32 -10.23 28.85 5.63
N GLY A 33 -9.38 28.96 6.67
CA GLY A 33 -9.80 29.05 8.08
C GLY A 33 -10.36 27.76 8.69
N LYS A 34 -10.49 26.68 7.91
CA LYS A 34 -10.94 25.36 8.39
C LYS A 34 -9.74 24.46 8.72
N PRO A 35 -9.89 23.46 9.60
CA PRO A 35 -8.88 22.44 9.79
C PRO A 35 -8.61 21.69 8.47
N VAL A 36 -7.33 21.61 8.08
CA VAL A 36 -6.90 20.89 6.88
C VAL A 36 -5.87 19.84 7.25
N VAL A 37 -6.10 18.61 6.79
CA VAL A 37 -5.12 17.53 6.83
C VAL A 37 -4.43 17.46 5.48
N VAL A 38 -3.09 17.47 5.45
CA VAL A 38 -2.32 17.37 4.21
C VAL A 38 -1.47 16.11 4.25
N ASN A 39 -1.66 15.23 3.28
CA ASN A 39 -0.79 14.10 2.99
C ASN A 39 -0.22 14.26 1.58
N PHE A 40 0.91 14.98 1.49
CA PHE A 40 1.76 14.95 0.32
C PHE A 40 2.77 13.83 0.52
N LEU A 41 2.53 12.67 -0.10
CA LEU A 41 3.28 11.46 0.20
C LEU A 41 4.79 11.66 0.05
N GLY A 42 5.54 11.37 1.12
CA GLY A 42 7.01 11.52 1.14
C GLY A 42 7.51 12.95 1.34
N ALA A 43 6.62 13.94 1.48
CA ALA A 43 7.01 15.26 1.95
C ALA A 43 7.36 15.23 3.45
N ASN A 44 8.29 16.08 3.86
CA ASN A 44 8.62 16.23 5.27
C ASN A 44 7.46 16.95 5.99
N PRO A 45 6.86 16.37 7.05
CA PRO A 45 5.78 17.01 7.80
C PRO A 45 6.12 18.41 8.32
N HIS A 46 7.40 18.67 8.64
CA HIS A 46 7.85 19.98 9.09
C HIS A 46 7.72 21.06 8.01
N ASP A 47 7.90 20.71 6.74
CA ASP A 47 7.79 21.65 5.61
C ASP A 47 6.32 22.02 5.33
N LEU A 48 5.38 21.22 5.83
CA LEU A 48 3.93 21.39 5.65
C LEU A 48 3.25 22.11 6.81
N ALA A 49 3.94 22.29 7.95
CA ALA A 49 3.35 22.79 9.18
C ALA A 49 2.86 24.25 9.04
N ARG A 50 1.58 24.48 9.32
CA ARG A 50 0.91 25.80 9.37
C ARG A 50 -0.16 25.81 10.49
N PRO A 51 -0.66 26.96 10.96
CA PRO A 51 -1.56 27.06 12.13
C PRO A 51 -2.81 26.16 12.10
N ASN A 52 -3.44 25.97 10.93
CA ASN A 52 -4.64 25.14 10.73
C ASN A 52 -4.38 23.92 9.83
N ILE A 53 -3.11 23.60 9.55
CA ILE A 53 -2.72 22.49 8.70
C ILE A 53 -2.01 21.43 9.53
N THR A 54 -2.55 20.22 9.52
CA THR A 54 -1.91 19.05 10.13
C THR A 54 -1.37 18.14 9.04
N ALA A 55 -0.08 17.84 9.10
CA ALA A 55 0.57 16.94 8.16
C ALA A 55 0.35 15.48 8.55
N ALA A 56 0.01 14.65 7.57
CA ALA A 56 -0.04 13.20 7.66
C ALA A 56 1.06 12.58 6.80
N THR A 57 1.57 11.42 7.22
CA THR A 57 2.65 10.70 6.53
C THR A 57 2.15 9.49 5.75
N THR A 58 0.93 9.03 6.05
CA THR A 58 0.27 7.88 5.41
C THR A 58 -1.18 8.20 5.11
N LEU A 59 -1.78 7.45 4.18
CA LEU A 59 -3.19 7.57 3.84
C LEU A 59 -4.08 7.25 5.06
N ALA A 60 -3.70 6.25 5.86
CA ALA A 60 -4.41 5.89 7.08
C ALA A 60 -4.33 7.01 8.13
N SER A 61 -3.12 7.51 8.44
CA SER A 61 -2.97 8.61 9.40
C SER A 61 -3.67 9.88 8.96
N ALA A 62 -3.78 10.15 7.66
CA ALA A 62 -4.57 11.26 7.14
C ALA A 62 -6.06 11.11 7.50
N ALA A 63 -6.60 9.91 7.40
CA ALA A 63 -7.98 9.62 7.79
C ALA A 63 -8.16 9.74 9.31
N ASP A 64 -7.26 9.14 10.11
CA ASP A 64 -7.36 9.17 11.57
C ASP A 64 -7.28 10.58 12.13
N ILE A 65 -6.35 11.40 11.61
CA ILE A 65 -6.22 12.81 11.96
C ILE A 65 -7.48 13.58 11.57
N ALA A 66 -8.03 13.34 10.37
CA ALA A 66 -9.24 14.03 9.93
C ALA A 66 -10.44 13.71 10.83
N VAL A 67 -10.59 12.45 11.23
CA VAL A 67 -11.64 12.00 12.17
C VAL A 67 -11.43 12.60 13.56
N ALA A 68 -10.20 12.63 14.06
CA ALA A 68 -9.87 13.25 15.36
C ALA A 68 -10.22 14.75 15.36
N LEU A 69 -9.83 15.48 14.31
CA LEU A 69 -10.16 16.91 14.14
C LEU A 69 -11.68 17.13 14.06
N LEU A 70 -12.41 16.27 13.32
CA LEU A 70 -13.86 16.37 13.20
C LEU A 70 -14.58 16.16 14.54
N ASN A 71 -14.06 15.27 15.38
CA ASN A 71 -14.63 14.92 16.68
C ASN A 71 -14.04 15.72 17.86
N ALA A 72 -13.19 16.71 17.58
CA ALA A 72 -12.46 17.49 18.57
C ALA A 72 -11.70 16.60 19.60
N GLN A 73 -11.12 15.51 19.13
CA GLN A 73 -10.32 14.57 19.92
C GLN A 73 -8.83 14.87 19.79
N PRO A 74 -8.00 14.40 20.75
CA PRO A 74 -6.56 14.43 20.61
C PRO A 74 -6.10 13.75 19.31
N LEU A 75 -5.07 14.30 18.67
CA LEU A 75 -4.51 13.71 17.47
C LEU A 75 -3.90 12.33 17.80
N PRO A 76 -4.08 11.34 16.92
CA PRO A 76 -3.48 10.03 17.09
C PRO A 76 -1.95 10.14 17.10
N ALA A 77 -1.30 9.24 17.85
CA ALA A 77 0.15 9.11 17.78
C ALA A 77 0.57 8.61 16.39
N VAL A 78 1.74 9.02 15.92
CA VAL A 78 2.32 8.49 14.69
C VAL A 78 2.79 7.07 14.98
N GLU A 79 2.10 6.06 14.45
CA GLU A 79 2.53 4.67 14.54
C GLU A 79 3.68 4.42 13.55
N THR A 80 4.88 4.22 14.08
CA THR A 80 6.09 3.91 13.29
C THR A 80 6.50 2.45 13.34
N ASP A 81 5.99 1.72 14.33
CA ASP A 81 6.38 0.36 14.66
C ASP A 81 5.21 -0.60 14.48
N VAL A 82 5.56 -1.85 14.19
CA VAL A 82 4.58 -2.93 14.09
C VAL A 82 4.16 -3.32 15.53
N PRO A 83 2.85 -3.36 15.84
CA PRO A 83 2.36 -3.86 17.12
C PRO A 83 2.93 -5.25 17.47
N CYS A 84 3.14 -5.54 18.76
CA CYS A 84 3.73 -6.82 19.19
C CYS A 84 2.98 -8.05 18.69
N ASP A 85 1.65 -7.98 18.62
CA ASP A 85 0.80 -9.09 18.16
C ASP A 85 1.01 -9.35 16.66
N ASP A 86 1.06 -8.28 15.86
CA ASP A 86 1.39 -8.35 14.43
C ASP A 86 2.79 -8.92 14.21
N LEU A 87 3.79 -8.46 14.98
CA LEU A 87 5.16 -9.01 14.90
C LEU A 87 5.19 -10.51 15.18
N THR A 88 4.50 -10.96 16.22
CA THR A 88 4.42 -12.38 16.59
C THR A 88 3.77 -13.20 15.48
N MET A 89 2.67 -12.70 14.92
CA MET A 89 1.98 -13.32 13.79
C MET A 89 2.90 -13.45 12.56
N LEU A 90 3.60 -12.38 12.18
CA LEU A 90 4.52 -12.38 11.04
C LEU A 90 5.73 -13.29 11.25
N GLN A 91 6.30 -13.32 12.46
CA GLN A 91 7.41 -14.21 12.80
C GLN A 91 7.01 -15.68 12.65
N ASN A 92 5.84 -16.06 13.18
CA ASN A 92 5.30 -17.40 13.03
C ASN A 92 5.06 -17.75 11.56
N ALA A 93 4.47 -16.83 10.80
CA ALA A 93 4.26 -17.00 9.36
C ALA A 93 5.58 -17.15 8.57
N CYS A 94 6.67 -16.50 9.01
CA CYS A 94 7.98 -16.59 8.39
C CYS A 94 8.72 -17.92 8.68
N GLN A 95 8.30 -18.71 9.67
CA GLN A 95 9.00 -19.96 10.03
C GLN A 95 9.05 -20.94 8.85
N ARG A 96 7.94 -21.06 8.11
CA ARG A 96 7.81 -21.93 6.93
C ARG A 96 8.60 -21.45 5.70
N LEU A 97 8.97 -20.18 5.64
CA LEU A 97 9.68 -19.63 4.48
C LEU A 97 11.16 -20.06 4.47
N PRO A 98 11.68 -20.69 3.42
CA PRO A 98 13.11 -21.00 3.31
C PRO A 98 13.96 -19.74 3.19
N ALA A 99 15.19 -19.78 3.75
CA ALA A 99 16.07 -18.61 3.88
C ALA A 99 16.55 -18.01 2.54
N HIS A 100 16.38 -18.69 1.41
CA HIS A 100 16.74 -18.14 0.09
C HIS A 100 15.68 -17.17 -0.46
N ARG A 101 14.45 -17.22 0.06
CA ARG A 101 13.39 -16.25 -0.26
C ARG A 101 13.69 -14.95 0.46
N GLN A 102 13.92 -13.87 -0.29
CA GLN A 102 14.30 -12.56 0.26
C GLN A 102 13.48 -11.40 -0.32
N ALA A 103 12.90 -11.58 -1.51
CA ALA A 103 12.32 -10.48 -2.26
C ALA A 103 10.94 -10.02 -1.75
N ILE A 104 10.75 -8.70 -1.68
CA ILE A 104 9.44 -8.05 -1.61
C ILE A 104 8.95 -7.86 -3.05
N ARG A 105 7.78 -8.42 -3.38
CA ARG A 105 7.13 -8.26 -4.68
C ARG A 105 5.77 -7.60 -4.50
N GLY A 106 5.69 -6.31 -4.83
CA GLY A 106 4.45 -5.53 -4.76
C GLY A 106 3.79 -5.43 -6.11
N VAL A 107 2.49 -5.71 -6.18
CA VAL A 107 1.69 -5.58 -7.41
C VAL A 107 0.42 -4.81 -7.06
N PHE A 108 0.34 -3.57 -7.53
CA PHE A 108 -0.73 -2.65 -7.14
C PHE A 108 -1.61 -2.27 -8.32
N ALA A 109 -2.92 -2.19 -8.09
CA ALA A 109 -3.87 -1.54 -8.98
C ALA A 109 -3.93 -0.02 -8.72
N GLY A 110 -3.75 0.41 -7.46
CA GLY A 110 -3.74 1.82 -7.09
C GLY A 110 -2.33 2.42 -7.05
N GLY A 111 -2.02 3.35 -7.95
CA GLY A 111 -0.70 3.97 -8.01
C GLY A 111 -0.29 4.76 -6.78
N THR A 112 -1.25 5.35 -6.05
CA THR A 112 -0.97 6.02 -4.76
C THR A 112 -0.59 5.00 -3.68
N PHE A 113 -1.19 3.81 -3.68
CA PHE A 113 -0.81 2.73 -2.78
C PHE A 113 0.58 2.19 -3.10
N CYS A 114 0.90 2.02 -4.38
CA CYS A 114 2.25 1.67 -4.81
C CYS A 114 3.28 2.70 -4.35
N TYR A 115 2.97 4.00 -4.50
CA TYR A 115 3.85 5.09 -4.10
C TYR A 115 4.10 5.10 -2.58
N GLU A 116 3.04 4.97 -1.78
CA GLU A 116 3.16 4.88 -0.31
C GLU A 116 3.97 3.65 0.12
N ALA A 117 3.72 2.48 -0.49
CA ALA A 117 4.44 1.26 -0.16
C ALA A 117 5.94 1.39 -0.47
N GLN A 118 6.31 2.03 -1.58
CA GLN A 118 7.70 2.31 -1.92
C GLN A 118 8.40 3.14 -0.85
N LEU A 119 7.76 4.21 -0.35
CA LEU A 119 8.33 5.07 0.70
C LEU A 119 8.52 4.30 2.01
N ILE A 120 7.53 3.49 2.40
CA ILE A 120 7.60 2.71 3.66
C ILE A 120 8.70 1.65 3.58
N CYS A 121 8.84 0.95 2.44
CA CYS A 121 9.93 0.00 2.24
C CYS A 121 11.30 0.68 2.34
N GLN A 122 11.47 1.86 1.73
CA GLN A 122 12.71 2.65 1.84
C GLN A 122 13.02 3.05 3.29
N GLN A 123 12.03 3.53 4.03
CA GLN A 123 12.18 3.88 5.46
C GLN A 123 12.62 2.69 6.31
N LYS A 124 12.29 1.46 5.89
CA LYS A 124 12.68 0.21 6.53
C LYS A 124 13.97 -0.40 5.97
N GLY A 125 14.68 0.34 5.11
CA GLY A 125 16.02 0.00 4.61
C GLY A 125 16.03 -0.77 3.30
N PHE A 126 14.90 -0.88 2.59
CA PHE A 126 14.81 -1.61 1.33
C PHE A 126 14.68 -0.67 0.13
N SER A 127 15.70 -0.66 -0.73
CA SER A 127 15.58 -0.06 -2.06
C SER A 127 14.86 -1.03 -3.00
N ALA A 128 13.88 -0.55 -3.73
CA ALA A 128 13.09 -1.35 -4.67
C ALA A 128 13.21 -0.82 -6.10
N ALA A 129 12.98 -1.72 -7.05
CA ALA A 129 12.72 -1.38 -8.45
C ALA A 129 11.23 -1.11 -8.67
N SER A 130 10.90 -0.19 -9.57
CA SER A 130 9.52 0.14 -9.93
C SER A 130 9.43 0.66 -11.37
N ASN A 131 8.25 0.56 -11.98
CA ASN A 131 7.92 1.27 -13.22
C ASN A 131 7.67 2.78 -12.96
N THR A 132 7.23 3.13 -11.75
CA THR A 132 7.04 4.53 -11.31
C THR A 132 7.83 4.76 -10.02
N PRO A 133 9.17 4.81 -10.07
CA PRO A 133 10.00 4.85 -8.87
C PRO A 133 9.85 6.17 -8.12
N VAL A 134 9.73 6.08 -6.79
CA VAL A 134 9.95 7.23 -5.90
C VAL A 134 11.45 7.61 -5.89
N ALA A 135 11.77 8.83 -5.47
CA ALA A 135 13.17 9.25 -5.34
C ALA A 135 13.97 8.26 -4.47
N GLY A 136 15.14 7.84 -4.94
CA GLY A 136 15.98 6.83 -4.27
C GLY A 136 15.70 5.37 -4.64
N ASN A 137 14.57 5.07 -5.31
CA ASN A 137 14.32 3.77 -5.93
C ASN A 137 14.84 3.76 -7.37
N ARG A 138 15.00 2.55 -7.92
CA ARG A 138 15.48 2.33 -9.29
C ARG A 138 14.32 2.13 -10.25
N ALA A 139 14.47 2.65 -11.48
CA ALA A 139 13.59 2.29 -12.58
C ALA A 139 13.88 0.87 -13.04
N LEU A 140 12.85 0.10 -13.38
CA LEU A 140 13.00 -1.22 -13.99
C LEU A 140 13.54 -1.10 -15.42
N ALA A 141 14.55 -1.93 -15.74
CA ALA A 141 15.01 -2.07 -17.13
C ALA A 141 13.95 -2.72 -18.02
N ASN A 142 13.16 -3.65 -17.46
CA ASN A 142 12.03 -4.29 -18.11
C ASN A 142 10.86 -4.37 -17.12
N ILE A 143 9.80 -3.58 -17.36
CA ILE A 143 8.62 -3.51 -16.48
C ILE A 143 7.88 -4.85 -16.30
N TRP A 144 8.10 -5.80 -17.23
CA TRP A 144 7.50 -7.13 -17.21
C TRP A 144 8.29 -8.15 -16.37
N GLN A 145 9.48 -7.78 -15.88
CA GLN A 145 10.36 -8.66 -15.11
C GLN A 145 10.70 -8.01 -13.77
N SER A 146 10.50 -8.78 -12.69
CA SER A 146 10.87 -8.34 -11.34
C SER A 146 12.35 -8.67 -11.06
N GLU A 147 13.03 -7.78 -10.35
CA GLU A 147 14.42 -7.94 -9.87
C GLU A 147 14.52 -7.55 -8.39
N ASP A 148 15.19 -8.37 -7.57
CA ASP A 148 15.35 -8.19 -6.11
C ASP A 148 14.07 -7.77 -5.36
N HIS A 149 13.96 -6.53 -4.87
CA HIS A 149 12.71 -5.96 -4.40
C HIS A 149 12.06 -5.19 -5.55
N THR A 150 10.79 -5.47 -5.84
CA THR A 150 10.07 -4.80 -6.94
C THR A 150 8.68 -4.42 -6.49
N LEU A 151 8.26 -3.18 -6.76
CA LEU A 151 6.92 -2.66 -6.45
C LEU A 151 6.35 -2.04 -7.73
N ILE A 152 5.29 -2.62 -8.29
CA ILE A 152 4.73 -2.24 -9.59
C ILE A 152 3.38 -1.54 -9.42
N ASP A 153 3.24 -0.41 -10.10
CA ASP A 153 1.95 0.23 -10.37
C ASP A 153 1.38 -0.32 -11.69
N MET A 154 0.46 -1.28 -11.61
CA MET A 154 -0.22 -1.86 -12.77
C MET A 154 -1.25 -0.90 -13.38
N GLY A 155 -1.58 0.20 -12.67
CA GLY A 155 -2.47 1.24 -13.15
C GLY A 155 -1.82 2.25 -14.08
N ASP A 156 -0.49 2.24 -14.16
CA ASP A 156 0.29 3.13 -14.99
C ASP A 156 0.03 2.93 -16.50
N ASP A 157 0.27 3.99 -17.28
CA ASP A 157 0.01 4.05 -18.72
C ASP A 157 0.72 2.94 -19.51
N ASP A 158 1.87 2.47 -19.03
CA ASP A 158 2.61 1.38 -19.68
C ASP A 158 1.85 0.04 -19.66
N PHE A 159 1.04 -0.22 -18.63
CA PHE A 159 0.24 -1.44 -18.50
C PHE A 159 -1.19 -1.29 -19.03
N THR A 160 -1.69 -0.07 -19.12
CA THR A 160 -3.08 0.24 -19.53
C THR A 160 -3.19 0.68 -21.00
N ARG A 161 -2.08 0.73 -21.75
CA ARG A 161 -2.11 1.02 -23.18
C ARG A 161 -2.88 -0.05 -23.96
N GLY A 162 -4.07 0.31 -24.44
CA GLY A 162 -4.94 -0.58 -25.21
C GLY A 162 -5.62 -1.66 -24.36
N LYS A 163 -5.62 -1.52 -23.02
CA LYS A 163 -6.26 -2.44 -22.08
C LYS A 163 -7.01 -1.64 -21.00
N PRO A 164 -8.07 -2.19 -20.38
CA PRO A 164 -8.70 -1.53 -19.24
C PRO A 164 -7.73 -1.41 -18.06
N HIS A 165 -7.96 -0.40 -17.21
CA HIS A 165 -7.23 -0.23 -15.95
C HIS A 165 -7.42 -1.47 -15.04
N PRO A 166 -6.41 -1.92 -14.26
CA PRO A 166 -6.48 -3.13 -13.43
C PRO A 166 -7.61 -3.12 -12.38
N MET A 167 -8.09 -1.94 -11.99
CA MET A 167 -9.27 -1.84 -11.13
C MET A 167 -10.56 -2.27 -11.84
N ILE A 168 -10.67 -2.05 -13.15
CA ILE A 168 -11.83 -2.41 -13.97
C ILE A 168 -11.72 -3.87 -14.44
N ASP A 169 -10.54 -4.25 -14.94
CA ASP A 169 -10.23 -5.59 -15.42
C ASP A 169 -8.95 -6.11 -14.71
N PRO A 170 -9.08 -7.02 -13.73
CA PRO A 170 -7.96 -7.46 -12.90
C PRO A 170 -7.07 -8.51 -13.58
N THR A 171 -7.37 -8.98 -14.80
CA THR A 171 -6.70 -10.16 -15.40
C THR A 171 -5.18 -9.99 -15.46
N LEU A 172 -4.68 -8.85 -15.95
CA LEU A 172 -3.23 -8.65 -16.06
C LEU A 172 -2.55 -8.55 -14.68
N ARG A 173 -3.22 -7.94 -13.70
CA ARG A 173 -2.73 -7.84 -12.32
C ARG A 173 -2.68 -9.22 -11.68
N ASN A 174 -3.73 -10.03 -11.84
CA ASN A 174 -3.79 -11.39 -11.31
C ASN A 174 -2.71 -12.28 -11.94
N GLN A 175 -2.49 -12.17 -13.25
CA GLN A 175 -1.38 -12.86 -13.92
C GLN A 175 -0.02 -12.43 -13.35
N ARG A 176 0.19 -11.13 -13.11
CA ARG A 176 1.42 -10.63 -12.48
C ARG A 176 1.60 -11.21 -11.08
N LEU A 177 0.56 -11.23 -10.24
CA LEU A 177 0.60 -11.84 -8.91
C LEU A 177 1.02 -13.30 -8.94
N LEU A 178 0.48 -14.08 -9.89
CA LEU A 178 0.84 -15.49 -10.05
C LEU A 178 2.30 -15.68 -10.46
N ASN A 179 2.85 -14.79 -11.28
CA ASN A 179 4.28 -14.83 -11.61
C ASN A 179 5.15 -14.60 -10.36
N GLU A 180 4.79 -13.62 -9.52
CA GLU A 180 5.54 -13.34 -8.28
C GLU A 180 5.43 -14.47 -7.26
N LEU A 181 4.27 -15.13 -7.19
CA LEU A 181 4.02 -16.31 -6.36
C LEU A 181 4.93 -17.50 -6.73
N ASN A 182 5.19 -17.66 -8.04
CA ASN A 182 6.01 -18.76 -8.56
C ASN A 182 7.52 -18.47 -8.55
N ASP A 183 7.94 -17.23 -8.28
CA ASP A 183 9.35 -16.90 -8.12
C ASP A 183 9.89 -17.46 -6.78
N SER A 184 10.89 -18.34 -6.90
CA SER A 184 11.58 -18.96 -5.77
C SER A 184 12.29 -17.96 -4.86
N HIS A 185 12.62 -16.75 -5.34
CA HIS A 185 13.28 -15.73 -4.53
C HIS A 185 12.29 -14.86 -3.73
N THR A 186 10.99 -14.88 -4.07
CA THR A 186 9.96 -14.08 -3.40
C THR A 186 9.76 -14.54 -1.97
N ALA A 187 9.93 -13.64 -1.00
CA ALA A 187 9.56 -13.86 0.40
C ALA A 187 8.11 -13.44 0.67
N VAL A 188 7.70 -12.32 0.09
CA VAL A 188 6.38 -11.74 0.29
C VAL A 188 5.85 -11.14 -1.01
N VAL A 189 4.59 -11.45 -1.32
CA VAL A 189 3.79 -10.77 -2.34
C VAL A 189 2.84 -9.81 -1.65
N LEU A 190 2.94 -8.53 -1.97
CA LEU A 190 2.16 -7.43 -1.42
C LEU A 190 1.22 -6.89 -2.49
N PHE A 191 -0.07 -6.71 -2.19
CA PHE A 191 -1.01 -6.19 -3.18
C PHE A 191 -2.22 -5.48 -2.57
N ASP A 192 -2.94 -4.73 -3.39
CA ASP A 192 -4.18 -4.06 -3.03
C ASP A 192 -5.39 -4.65 -3.77
N LEU A 193 -6.54 -4.55 -3.11
CA LEU A 193 -7.84 -4.80 -3.70
C LEU A 193 -8.72 -3.57 -3.50
N VAL A 194 -8.92 -2.80 -4.56
CA VAL A 194 -9.76 -1.60 -4.54
C VAL A 194 -11.17 -1.95 -5.01
N LEU A 195 -12.16 -1.65 -4.18
CA LEU A 195 -13.58 -1.94 -4.39
C LEU A 195 -14.35 -0.68 -4.77
N GLY A 196 -15.66 -0.83 -4.93
CA GLY A 196 -16.59 0.25 -5.18
C GLY A 196 -17.03 0.37 -6.62
N TYR A 197 -17.77 1.43 -6.91
CA TYR A 197 -18.31 1.70 -8.24
C TYR A 197 -17.19 1.94 -9.25
N GLY A 198 -17.32 1.31 -10.41
CA GLY A 198 -16.31 1.38 -11.48
C GLY A 198 -15.16 0.37 -11.33
N ALA A 199 -15.01 -0.28 -10.17
CA ALA A 199 -14.14 -1.44 -10.04
C ALA A 199 -14.81 -2.71 -10.56
N SER A 200 -14.02 -3.74 -10.86
CA SER A 200 -14.50 -5.07 -11.21
C SER A 200 -15.48 -5.59 -10.14
N THR A 201 -16.55 -6.25 -10.58
CA THR A 201 -17.52 -6.90 -9.67
C THR A 201 -16.91 -8.13 -8.98
N THR A 202 -15.85 -8.69 -9.53
CA THR A 202 -15.18 -9.92 -9.07
C THR A 202 -13.67 -9.72 -9.03
N PRO A 203 -13.16 -8.76 -8.23
CA PRO A 203 -11.79 -8.27 -8.36
C PRO A 203 -10.76 -9.31 -7.89
N ALA A 204 -11.15 -10.30 -7.08
CA ALA A 204 -10.25 -11.34 -6.55
C ALA A 204 -10.57 -12.76 -7.06
N SER A 205 -11.66 -12.98 -7.80
CA SER A 205 -12.15 -14.34 -8.08
C SER A 205 -11.13 -15.22 -8.81
N GLU A 206 -10.55 -14.74 -9.91
CA GLU A 206 -9.53 -15.49 -10.65
C GLU A 206 -8.28 -15.77 -9.79
N LEU A 207 -7.86 -14.79 -8.95
CA LEU A 207 -6.75 -15.00 -8.03
C LEU A 207 -7.08 -16.08 -7.00
N LEU A 208 -8.26 -16.05 -6.40
CA LEU A 208 -8.71 -17.03 -5.40
C LEU A 208 -8.80 -18.44 -5.99
N ASP A 209 -9.33 -18.57 -7.21
CA ASP A 209 -9.38 -19.85 -7.93
C ASP A 209 -7.98 -20.42 -8.11
N GLN A 210 -7.01 -19.60 -8.51
CA GLN A 210 -5.63 -20.04 -8.70
C GLN A 210 -4.92 -20.36 -7.38
N LEU A 211 -5.17 -19.58 -6.32
CA LEU A 211 -4.62 -19.85 -4.99
C LEU A 211 -5.10 -21.20 -4.44
N SER A 212 -6.29 -21.68 -4.83
CA SER A 212 -6.80 -23.00 -4.44
C SER A 212 -5.95 -24.17 -4.94
N HIS A 213 -5.07 -23.92 -5.92
CA HIS A 213 -4.16 -24.90 -6.52
C HIS A 213 -2.70 -24.76 -6.04
N ILE A 214 -2.41 -23.78 -5.18
CA ILE A 214 -1.06 -23.51 -4.69
C ILE A 214 -0.86 -24.15 -3.32
N ASP A 215 0.26 -24.87 -3.14
CA ASP A 215 0.68 -25.33 -1.81
C ASP A 215 1.19 -24.13 -0.99
N MET A 216 0.29 -23.58 -0.18
CA MET A 216 0.56 -22.43 0.67
C MET A 216 1.67 -22.68 1.70
N ASN A 217 2.07 -23.92 1.98
CA ASN A 217 3.21 -24.19 2.85
C ASN A 217 4.53 -23.77 2.20
N ASN A 218 4.63 -23.90 0.87
CA ASN A 218 5.84 -23.62 0.07
C ASN A 218 5.78 -22.30 -0.71
N ALA A 219 4.61 -21.64 -0.75
CA ALA A 219 4.41 -20.32 -1.35
C ALA A 219 5.12 -19.20 -0.57
N PRO A 220 5.39 -18.01 -1.15
CA PRO A 220 5.71 -16.82 -0.37
C PRO A 220 4.57 -16.45 0.59
N LEU A 221 4.81 -15.49 1.49
CA LEU A 221 3.71 -14.88 2.25
C LEU A 221 2.91 -13.95 1.34
N LEU A 222 1.59 -13.97 1.49
CA LEU A 222 0.67 -13.09 0.78
C LEU A 222 0.14 -12.06 1.78
N ILE A 223 0.35 -10.78 1.50
CA ILE A 223 -0.16 -9.68 2.32
C ILE A 223 -0.97 -8.75 1.43
N ALA A 224 -2.18 -8.41 1.86
CA ALA A 224 -3.03 -7.51 1.09
C ALA A 224 -3.74 -6.47 1.95
N HIS A 225 -4.10 -5.37 1.30
CA HIS A 225 -5.03 -4.37 1.82
C HIS A 225 -6.28 -4.29 0.94
N VAL A 226 -7.45 -4.40 1.56
CA VAL A 226 -8.75 -4.25 0.88
C VAL A 226 -9.31 -2.85 1.15
N CYS A 227 -9.23 -1.99 0.14
CA CYS A 227 -9.76 -0.63 0.17
C CYS A 227 -11.19 -0.61 -0.37
N GLY A 228 -12.15 -0.28 0.49
CA GLY A 228 -13.57 -0.24 0.17
C GLY A 228 -14.42 -0.19 1.42
N THR A 229 -15.72 -0.38 1.26
CA THR A 229 -16.71 -0.34 2.33
C THR A 229 -17.65 -1.54 2.25
N GLU A 230 -18.46 -1.72 3.29
CA GLU A 230 -19.52 -2.74 3.29
C GLU A 230 -20.66 -2.41 2.32
N ALA A 231 -20.82 -1.13 1.98
CA ALA A 231 -21.85 -0.67 1.05
C ALA A 231 -21.43 -0.79 -0.43
N ASP A 232 -20.19 -1.15 -0.70
CA ASP A 232 -19.72 -1.36 -2.07
C ASP A 232 -20.34 -2.64 -2.67
N PRO A 233 -20.57 -2.69 -4.00
CA PRO A 233 -21.17 -3.85 -4.66
C PRO A 233 -20.47 -5.18 -4.38
N GLN A 234 -19.15 -5.15 -4.16
CA GLN A 234 -18.32 -6.32 -3.90
C GLN A 234 -18.34 -6.78 -2.43
N ILE A 235 -18.85 -5.94 -1.52
CA ILE A 235 -18.93 -6.15 -0.06
C ILE A 235 -17.57 -6.42 0.58
N ARG A 236 -16.99 -5.42 1.25
CA ARG A 236 -15.64 -5.51 1.82
C ARG A 236 -15.43 -6.73 2.71
N SER A 237 -16.35 -7.05 3.62
CA SER A 237 -16.23 -8.18 4.52
C SER A 237 -16.09 -9.52 3.77
N GLN A 238 -16.86 -9.73 2.71
CA GLN A 238 -16.83 -10.95 1.90
C GLN A 238 -15.49 -11.12 1.18
N GLN A 239 -14.96 -10.03 0.60
CA GLN A 239 -13.65 -10.07 -0.05
C GLN A 239 -12.52 -10.39 0.94
N ILE A 240 -12.56 -9.79 2.14
CA ILE A 240 -11.59 -10.06 3.20
C ILE A 240 -11.65 -11.53 3.63
N SER A 241 -12.85 -12.05 3.93
CA SER A 241 -13.00 -13.45 4.35
C SER A 241 -12.54 -14.43 3.27
N ALA A 242 -12.85 -14.18 2.01
CA ALA A 242 -12.41 -15.02 0.91
C ALA A 242 -10.88 -15.07 0.79
N LEU A 243 -10.21 -13.91 0.86
CA LEU A 243 -8.75 -13.84 0.83
C LEU A 243 -8.10 -14.51 2.06
N GLN A 244 -8.64 -14.29 3.25
CA GLN A 244 -8.14 -14.94 4.47
C GLN A 244 -8.27 -16.47 4.40
N ASN A 245 -9.39 -16.99 3.90
CA ASN A 245 -9.59 -18.42 3.68
C ASN A 245 -8.60 -19.01 2.67
N ALA A 246 -8.11 -18.20 1.72
CA ALA A 246 -7.06 -18.57 0.78
C ALA A 246 -5.62 -18.39 1.35
N GLY A 247 -5.48 -18.04 2.63
CA GLY A 247 -4.18 -17.89 3.30
C GLY A 247 -3.50 -16.53 3.11
N VAL A 248 -4.24 -15.50 2.66
CA VAL A 248 -3.74 -14.12 2.57
C VAL A 248 -3.88 -13.43 3.93
N ILE A 249 -2.81 -12.77 4.38
CA ILE A 249 -2.81 -11.95 5.58
C ILE A 249 -3.35 -10.56 5.21
N ILE A 250 -4.44 -10.13 5.84
CA ILE A 250 -5.11 -8.87 5.50
C ILE A 250 -4.73 -7.78 6.51
N ALA A 251 -4.11 -6.73 6.02
CA ALA A 251 -3.80 -5.53 6.78
C ALA A 251 -4.98 -4.56 6.82
N SER A 252 -5.05 -3.75 7.87
CA SER A 252 -6.08 -2.72 8.03
C SER A 252 -5.91 -1.54 7.07
N SER A 253 -4.68 -1.29 6.63
CA SER A 253 -4.31 -0.22 5.70
C SER A 253 -3.17 -0.63 4.77
N ASN A 254 -3.00 0.11 3.67
CA ASN A 254 -1.86 -0.08 2.77
C ASN A 254 -0.52 0.17 3.47
N ALA A 255 -0.46 1.18 4.35
CA ALA A 255 0.73 1.47 5.13
C ALA A 255 1.14 0.30 6.03
N GLN A 256 0.18 -0.30 6.74
CA GLN A 256 0.43 -1.49 7.56
C GLN A 256 0.86 -2.69 6.69
N ALA A 257 0.23 -2.89 5.53
CA ALA A 257 0.60 -3.95 4.60
C ALA A 257 2.06 -3.84 4.13
N ALA A 258 2.50 -2.63 3.74
CA ALA A 258 3.86 -2.35 3.32
C ALA A 258 4.87 -2.49 4.47
N LEU A 259 4.48 -2.08 5.67
CA LEU A 259 5.28 -2.25 6.88
C LEU A 259 5.49 -3.74 7.19
N TRP A 260 4.42 -4.54 7.19
CA TRP A 260 4.50 -5.98 7.41
C TRP A 260 5.35 -6.68 6.34
N ALA A 261 5.21 -6.32 5.07
CA ALA A 261 6.05 -6.87 3.99
C ALA A 261 7.54 -6.56 4.21
N SER A 262 7.85 -5.35 4.68
CA SER A 262 9.22 -4.96 5.03
C SER A 262 9.74 -5.76 6.23
N THR A 263 8.91 -5.98 7.25
CA THR A 263 9.26 -6.84 8.41
C THR A 263 9.53 -8.29 8.00
N VAL A 264 8.75 -8.85 7.07
CA VAL A 264 9.01 -10.19 6.50
C VAL A 264 10.38 -10.23 5.83
N ALA A 265 10.71 -9.24 5.00
CA ALA A 265 12.02 -9.16 4.35
C ALA A 265 13.17 -9.02 5.35
N GLN A 266 13.01 -8.22 6.42
CA GLN A 266 14.02 -8.10 7.49
C GLN A 266 14.25 -9.45 8.20
N THR A 267 13.16 -10.16 8.49
CA THR A 267 13.21 -11.48 9.12
C THR A 267 13.95 -12.49 8.24
N GLN A 268 13.68 -12.48 6.93
CA GLN A 268 14.37 -13.34 5.97
C GLN A 268 15.85 -12.98 5.80
N LEU A 269 16.20 -11.70 5.84
CA LEU A 269 17.60 -11.25 5.78
C LEU A 269 18.39 -11.75 6.99
N GLN A 270 17.81 -11.66 8.19
CA GLN A 270 18.39 -12.21 9.42
C GLN A 270 18.55 -13.73 9.32
N LYS A 271 17.52 -14.44 8.82
CA LYS A 271 17.56 -15.89 8.61
C LYS A 271 18.66 -16.30 7.63
N LYS A 272 18.88 -15.54 6.56
CA LYS A 272 19.96 -15.79 5.60
C LYS A 272 21.33 -15.58 6.23
N GLY A 273 21.52 -14.52 7.01
CA GLY A 273 22.77 -14.24 7.73
C GLY A 273 23.15 -15.29 8.76
N LEU A 274 22.17 -15.95 9.40
CA LEU A 274 22.40 -17.08 10.31
C LEU A 274 22.79 -18.38 9.60
N ASN A 275 22.49 -18.49 8.30
CA ASN A 275 22.72 -19.69 7.48
C ASN A 275 23.90 -19.53 6.50
N ALA A 276 24.58 -18.37 6.50
CA ALA A 276 25.74 -18.06 5.66
C ALA A 276 27.04 -18.29 6.42
#